data_AF-A0A016QSH1-F1
#
_entry.id   AF-A0A016QSH1-F1
#
_cell.length_a   1.000
_cell.length_b   1.000
_cell.length_c   1.000
_cell.angle_alpha   90.00
_cell.angle_beta   90.00
_cell.angle_gamma   90.00
#
_symmetry.space_group_name_H-M   'P 1'
#
loop_
_entity.id
_entity.type
_entity.pdbx_description
1 polymer ?
#
loop_
_entity_poly.entity_id
_entity_poly.type
_entity_poly.pdbx_seq_one_letter_code
_entity_poly.pdbx_strand_id
1 'polypeptide(L)'
;MLNDAEARVLTALREGAALVMHVRQTGRGPYYTLAGRRLSVVTLKGLEGRTLIAREGGGGHTRAAYVLTQAGAAALADWEQRRPPRPLLLP
;
A
#
# COMPACT_ATOMS: atom_id res chain seq x y z
N MET A 1 9.98 -9.65 5.18
CA MET A 1 8.94 -10.51 4.56
C MET A 1 7.61 -9.78 4.61
N LEU A 2 6.79 -9.86 3.55
CA LEU A 2 5.45 -9.25 3.52
C LEU A 2 4.44 -10.10 4.28
N ASN A 3 3.55 -9.46 5.02
CA ASN A 3 2.32 -10.11 5.51
C ASN A 3 1.15 -9.93 4.51
N ASP A 4 0.04 -10.59 4.76
CA ASP A 4 -1.15 -10.58 3.89
C ASP A 4 -1.75 -9.20 3.69
N ALA A 5 -1.78 -8.37 4.73
CA ALA A 5 -2.33 -7.03 4.64
C ALA A 5 -1.45 -6.13 3.78
N GLU A 6 -0.14 -6.23 3.94
CA GLU A 6 0.86 -5.51 3.16
C GLU A 6 0.83 -5.94 1.69
N ALA A 7 0.79 -7.25 1.43
CA ALA A 7 0.69 -7.79 0.08
C ALA A 7 -0.58 -7.27 -0.63
N ARG A 8 -1.74 -7.27 0.04
CA ARG A 8 -2.99 -6.72 -0.51
C ARG A 8 -2.87 -5.24 -0.90
N VAL A 9 -2.18 -4.43 -0.09
CA VAL A 9 -1.96 -3.01 -0.42
C VAL A 9 -1.09 -2.88 -1.67
N LEU A 10 0.01 -3.64 -1.74
CA LEU A 10 0.91 -3.61 -2.91
C LEU A 10 0.23 -4.13 -4.17
N THR A 11 -0.58 -5.19 -4.08
CA THR A 11 -1.41 -5.70 -5.18
C THR A 11 -2.38 -4.62 -5.67
N ALA A 12 -3.12 -3.97 -4.77
CA ALA A 12 -4.05 -2.91 -5.15
C ALA A 12 -3.34 -1.73 -5.82
N LEU A 13 -2.16 -1.33 -5.32
CA LEU A 13 -1.34 -0.29 -5.96
C LEU A 13 -0.88 -0.70 -7.36
N ARG A 14 -0.45 -1.96 -7.54
CA ARG A 14 -0.09 -2.53 -8.86
C ARG A 14 -1.28 -2.51 -9.83
N GLU A 15 -2.50 -2.69 -9.32
CA GLU A 15 -3.75 -2.61 -10.08
C GLU A 15 -4.25 -1.17 -10.29
N GLY A 16 -3.52 -0.15 -9.82
CA GLY A 16 -3.84 1.26 -10.02
C GLY A 16 -4.75 1.88 -8.95
N ALA A 17 -4.98 1.19 -7.82
CA ALA A 17 -5.74 1.76 -6.72
C ALA A 17 -5.05 2.99 -6.13
N ALA A 18 -5.82 4.06 -5.91
CA ALA A 18 -5.29 5.27 -5.30
C ALA A 18 -5.01 5.06 -3.81
N LEU A 19 -3.74 5.17 -3.40
CA LEU A 19 -3.31 5.28 -2.01
C LEU A 19 -3.04 6.74 -1.67
N VAL A 20 -3.76 7.24 -0.66
CA VAL A 20 -3.82 8.67 -0.38
C VAL A 20 -3.67 8.93 1.12
N MET A 21 -2.82 9.88 1.48
CA MET A 21 -2.83 10.54 2.78
C MET A 21 -3.74 11.77 2.74
N HIS A 22 -4.57 11.91 3.77
CA HIS A 22 -5.45 13.05 4.00
C HIS A 22 -5.02 13.74 5.30
N VAL A 23 -4.71 15.03 5.20
CA VAL A 23 -4.40 15.88 6.36
C VAL A 23 -5.72 16.42 6.94
N ARG A 24 -5.88 16.35 8.27
CA ARG A 24 -7.07 16.89 8.94
C ARG A 24 -6.83 18.35 9.34
N GLN A 25 -7.82 19.21 9.14
CA GLN A 25 -7.81 20.60 9.61
C GLN A 25 -8.01 20.72 11.13
N THR A 26 -8.41 19.63 11.80
CA THR A 26 -8.80 19.61 13.23
C THR A 26 -7.63 19.37 14.20
N GLY A 27 -6.37 19.49 13.75
CA GLY A 27 -5.17 19.19 14.56
C GLY A 27 -4.91 17.70 14.86
N ARG A 28 -5.80 16.79 14.44
CA ARG A 28 -5.56 15.34 14.54
C ARG A 28 -4.60 14.89 13.44
N GLY A 29 -3.82 13.85 13.70
CA GLY A 29 -2.89 13.27 12.74
C GLY A 29 -3.56 12.83 11.41
N PRO A 30 -2.78 12.68 10.33
CA PRO A 30 -3.29 12.31 9.03
C PRO A 30 -3.96 10.94 9.04
N TYR A 31 -4.83 10.69 8.07
CA TYR A 31 -5.36 9.35 7.82
C TYR A 31 -5.16 8.94 6.37
N TYR A 32 -5.16 7.63 6.14
CA TYR A 32 -4.80 7.07 4.85
C TYR A 32 -5.96 6.29 4.28
N THR A 33 -6.12 6.32 2.96
CA THR A 33 -7.13 5.54 2.25
C THR A 33 -6.52 4.82 1.06
N LEU A 34 -6.91 3.57 0.85
CA LEU A 34 -6.61 2.78 -0.34
C LEU A 34 -7.94 2.49 -1.05
N ALA A 35 -8.05 2.87 -2.33
CA ALA A 35 -9.30 2.76 -3.09
C ALA A 35 -10.51 3.37 -2.33
N GLY A 36 -10.30 4.51 -1.68
CA GLY A 36 -11.33 5.21 -0.89
C GLY A 36 -11.64 4.60 0.49
N ARG A 37 -11.10 3.41 0.83
CA ARG A 37 -11.31 2.76 2.13
C ARG A 37 -10.18 3.07 3.09
N ARG A 38 -10.50 3.24 4.38
CA ARG A 38 -9.51 3.59 5.41
C ARG A 38 -8.44 2.50 5.55
N LEU A 39 -7.18 2.90 5.49
CA LEU A 39 -6.01 2.05 5.66
C LEU A 39 -5.42 2.24 7.05
N SER A 40 -4.91 1.16 7.64
CA SER A 40 -4.15 1.20 8.88
C SER A 40 -2.86 2.01 8.69
N VAL A 41 -2.61 2.96 9.59
CA VAL A 41 -1.36 3.74 9.61
C VAL A 41 -0.14 2.84 9.86
N VAL A 42 -0.30 1.75 10.62
CA VAL A 42 0.77 0.79 10.89
C VAL A 42 1.18 0.08 9.61
N THR A 43 0.21 -0.38 8.81
CA THR A 43 0.47 -1.01 7.51
C THR A 43 1.18 -0.05 6.57
N LEU A 44 0.69 1.20 6.47
CA LEU A 44 1.33 2.22 5.64
C LEU A 44 2.77 2.49 6.08
N LYS A 45 3.01 2.70 7.38
CA LYS A 45 4.35 2.98 7.91
C LYS A 45 5.30 1.80 7.76
N GLY A 46 4.82 0.57 7.88
CA GLY A 46 5.61 -0.63 7.59
C GLY A 46 6.03 -0.70 6.12
N LEU A 47 5.15 -0.33 5.18
CA LEU A 47 5.48 -0.29 3.75
C LEU A 47 6.45 0.86 3.42
N GLU A 48 6.19 2.06 3.96
CA GLU A 48 7.00 3.27 3.75
C GLU A 48 8.41 3.11 4.35
N GLY A 49 8.51 2.58 5.58
CA GLY A 49 9.79 2.38 6.27
C GLY A 49 10.69 1.32 5.61
N ARG A 50 10.13 0.43 4.81
CA ARG A 50 10.87 -0.53 3.96
C ARG A 50 10.98 -0.07 2.50
N THR A 51 10.66 1.19 2.22
CA THR A 51 10.73 1.82 0.88
C THR A 51 9.97 1.06 -0.22
N LEU A 52 8.92 0.32 0.15
CA LEU A 52 8.10 -0.46 -0.79
C LEU A 52 7.03 0.41 -1.47
N ILE A 53 6.71 1.54 -0.84
CA ILE A 53 5.90 2.61 -1.41
C ILE A 53 6.64 3.92 -1.22
N ALA A 54 6.42 4.86 -2.13
CA ALA A 54 6.98 6.20 -2.04
C ALA A 54 5.87 7.24 -2.21
N ARG A 55 6.00 8.37 -1.53
CA ARG A 55 5.09 9.50 -1.71
C ARG A 55 5.38 10.15 -3.05
N GLU A 56 4.36 10.31 -3.89
CA GLU A 56 4.46 11.05 -5.13
C GLU A 56 4.60 12.54 -4.78
N GLY A 57 5.68 13.17 -5.26
CA GLY A 57 6.02 14.55 -4.93
C GLY A 57 4.93 15.52 -5.36
N GLY A 58 4.47 16.35 -4.42
CA GLY A 58 3.49 17.40 -4.68
C GLY A 58 3.51 18.43 -3.55
N GLY A 59 3.93 19.65 -3.87
CA GLY A 59 3.78 20.80 -2.98
C GLY A 59 2.31 21.21 -2.93
N GLY A 60 1.74 21.32 -1.74
CA GLY A 60 0.34 21.73 -1.58
C GLY A 60 -0.38 20.95 -0.49
N HIS A 61 -0.63 21.62 0.63
CA HIS A 61 -1.08 21.05 1.88
C HIS A 61 -2.55 20.59 1.83
N THR A 62 -2.82 19.31 1.54
CA THR A 62 -4.01 18.59 2.07
C THR A 62 -4.03 17.11 1.71
N ARG A 63 -3.47 16.72 0.57
CA ARG A 63 -3.54 15.35 0.04
C ARG A 63 -2.19 14.92 -0.55
N ALA A 64 -1.76 13.70 -0.29
CA ALA A 64 -0.59 13.13 -0.94
C ALA A 64 -0.87 11.74 -1.48
N ALA A 65 -0.44 11.47 -2.71
CA ALA A 65 -0.52 10.16 -3.32
C ALA A 65 0.73 9.34 -2.98
N TYR A 66 0.58 8.01 -3.04
CA TYR A 66 1.67 7.06 -2.90
C TYR A 66 1.70 6.15 -4.12
N VAL A 67 2.91 5.84 -4.56
CA VAL A 67 3.18 4.95 -5.69
C VAL A 67 3.94 3.72 -5.21
N LEU A 68 3.75 2.61 -5.93
CA LEU A 68 4.52 1.38 -5.76
C LEU A 68 5.96 1.64 -6.24
N THR A 69 6.96 1.31 -5.41
CA THR A 69 8.37 1.38 -5.84
C THR A 69 8.80 0.10 -6.54
N GLN A 70 9.95 0.13 -7.21
CA GLN A 70 10.58 -1.08 -7.75
C GLN A 70 10.83 -2.14 -6.66
N ALA A 71 11.28 -1.72 -5.47
CA ALA A 71 11.47 -2.61 -4.33
C ALA A 71 10.15 -3.23 -3.85
N GLY A 72 9.06 -2.45 -3.82
CA GLY A 72 7.71 -2.94 -3.52
C GLY A 72 7.22 -3.98 -4.51
N ALA A 73 7.43 -3.73 -5.82
CA ALA A 73 7.06 -4.67 -6.87
C ALA A 73 7.84 -6.00 -6.74
N ALA A 74 9.15 -5.94 -6.49
CA ALA A 74 9.97 -7.13 -6.29
C ALA A 74 9.55 -7.92 -5.03
N ALA A 75 9.30 -7.23 -3.91
CA ALA A 75 8.85 -7.87 -2.67
C ALA A 75 7.49 -8.56 -2.84
N LEU A 76 6.58 -7.96 -3.62
CA LEU A 76 5.29 -8.56 -3.94
C LEU A 76 5.46 -9.84 -4.78
N ALA A 77 6.29 -9.80 -5.83
CA ALA A 77 6.56 -10.98 -6.66
C ALA A 77 7.17 -12.14 -5.85
N ASP A 78 8.13 -11.86 -4.98
CA ASP A 78 8.75 -12.84 -4.07
C ASP A 78 7.74 -13.40 -3.05
N TRP A 79 6.78 -12.60 -2.58
CA TRP A 79 5.67 -13.10 -1.76
C TRP A 79 4.70 -13.98 -2.54
N GLU A 80 4.38 -13.65 -3.79
CA GLU A 80 3.51 -14.43 -4.67
C GLU A 80 4.11 -15.81 -4.98
N GLN A 81 5.43 -15.88 -5.25
CA GLN A 81 6.14 -17.13 -5.54
C GLN A 81 6.20 -18.09 -4.36
N ARG A 82 6.25 -17.57 -3.12
CA ARG A 82 6.32 -18.39 -1.91
C ARG A 82 4.97 -18.94 -1.46
N ARG A 83 3.86 -18.50 -2.05
CA ARG A 83 2.55 -19.06 -1.76
C ARG A 83 2.30 -20.26 -2.67
N PRO A 84 1.94 -21.44 -2.11
CA PRO A 84 1.54 -22.54 -2.95
C PRO A 84 0.36 -22.09 -3.82
N PRO A 85 0.30 -22.48 -5.10
CA PRO A 85 -0.89 -22.26 -5.91
C PRO A 85 -2.06 -22.84 -5.12
N ARG A 86 -3.08 -22.00 -4.85
CA ARG A 86 -4.31 -22.47 -4.19
C ARG A 86 -4.82 -23.63 -5.05
N PRO A 87 -4.94 -24.87 -4.53
CA PRO A 87 -5.44 -25.95 -5.34
C PRO A 87 -6.80 -25.53 -5.86
N LEU A 88 -6.94 -25.52 -7.18
CA LEU A 88 -8.23 -25.37 -7.85
C LEU A 88 -9.05 -26.55 -7.34
N LEU A 89 -9.95 -26.29 -6.38
CA LEU A 89 -11.08 -27.17 -6.13
C LEU A 89 -11.96 -27.06 -7.37
N LEU A 90 -11.61 -27.84 -8.38
CA LEU A 90 -12.51 -28.15 -9.49
C LEU A 90 -13.63 -29.04 -8.91
N PRO A 91 -14.91 -28.73 -9.20
CA PRO A 91 -16.03 -29.57 -8.80
C PRO A 91 -15.99 -30.95 -9.48
#